data_AF-A0A4S3ZTL7-F1
#
_entry.id   AF-A0A4S3ZTL7-F1
#
_cell.length_a   1.000
_cell.length_b   1.000
_cell.length_c   1.000
_cell.angle_alpha   90.00
_cell.angle_beta   90.00
_cell.angle_gamma   90.00
#
_symmetry.space_group_name_H-M   'P 1'
#
loop_
_entity.id
_entity.type
_entity.pdbx_description
1 polymer ?
#
loop_
_entity_poly.entity_id
_entity_poly.type
_entity_poly.pdbx_seq_one_letter_code
_entity_poly.pdbx_strand_id
1 'polypeptide(L)'
;MSKKDKAKKAADLERLRLQFPGTYSDFVAGRIASLRPALKIAGLRPERSQLQKMKNAWKKAQDNERRAFGEWLLTQESPVSAPPAEPAARALIANGRYLLPETIFDIETIMKARGMTPSDVMQEMGFGRNDRTLLKAMARKTSLRLKVIEALGQWIESHKDTVPKP
;
A
#
# COMPACT_ATOMS: atom_id res chain seq x y z
N MET A 1 30.19 -13.84 -2.80
CA MET A 1 29.85 -12.40 -2.64
C MET A 1 29.96 -11.71 -3.98
N SER A 2 29.02 -10.85 -4.35
CA SER A 2 29.11 -10.14 -5.63
C SER A 2 30.18 -9.03 -5.56
N LYS A 3 30.76 -8.66 -6.72
CA LYS A 3 31.76 -7.58 -6.84
C LYS A 3 31.29 -6.27 -6.18
N LYS A 4 29.98 -5.99 -6.25
CA LYS A 4 29.33 -4.84 -5.60
C LYS A 4 29.39 -4.88 -4.06
N ASP A 5 29.23 -6.05 -3.44
CA ASP A 5 29.30 -6.19 -1.98
C ASP A 5 30.71 -5.95 -1.46
N LYS A 6 31.73 -6.41 -2.20
CA LYS A 6 33.14 -6.21 -1.85
C LYS A 6 33.52 -4.72 -1.90
N ALA A 7 33.13 -4.02 -2.97
CA ALA A 7 33.36 -2.59 -3.13
C ALA A 7 32.69 -1.78 -2.01
N LYS A 8 31.43 -2.11 -1.68
CA LYS A 8 30.71 -1.48 -0.59
C LYS A 8 31.38 -1.70 0.77
N LYS A 9 31.85 -2.93 1.03
CA LYS A 9 32.57 -3.26 2.27
C LYS A 9 33.86 -2.44 2.40
N ALA A 10 34.60 -2.24 1.30
CA ALA A 10 35.81 -1.43 1.30
C ALA A 10 35.50 0.05 1.60
N ALA A 11 34.49 0.63 0.95
CA ALA A 11 34.06 2.00 1.19
C ALA A 11 33.57 2.23 2.64
N ASP A 12 32.81 1.28 3.20
CA ASP A 12 32.36 1.34 4.59
C ASP A 12 33.55 1.29 5.58
N LEU A 13 34.58 0.50 5.28
CA LEU A 13 35.79 0.36 6.10
C LEU A 13 36.67 1.62 6.06
N GLU A 14 36.81 2.23 4.89
CA GLU A 14 37.51 3.50 4.71
C GLU A 14 36.81 4.64 5.47
N ARG A 15 35.47 4.71 5.39
CA ARG A 15 34.67 5.67 6.17
C ARG A 15 34.82 5.46 7.67
N LEU A 16 34.79 4.21 8.14
CA LEU A 16 34.98 3.90 9.56
C LEU A 16 36.37 4.36 10.04
N ARG A 17 37.41 4.12 9.24
CA ARG A 17 38.78 4.56 9.55
C ARG A 17 38.91 6.08 9.61
N LEU A 18 38.30 6.81 8.68
CA LEU A 18 38.42 8.26 8.58
C LEU A 18 37.58 9.01 9.62
N GLN A 19 36.35 8.56 9.88
CA GLN A 19 35.39 9.28 10.72
C GLN A 19 35.36 8.78 12.18
N PHE A 20 35.72 7.52 12.44
CA PHE A 20 35.63 6.89 13.77
C PHE A 20 36.88 6.05 14.08
N PRO A 21 38.05 6.68 14.24
CA PRO A 21 39.33 5.96 14.42
C PRO A 21 39.37 5.09 15.68
N GLY A 22 38.64 5.46 16.74
CA GLY A 22 38.52 4.64 17.96
C GLY A 22 37.82 3.31 17.68
N THR A 23 36.63 3.34 17.09
CA THR A 23 35.87 2.14 16.72
C THR A 23 36.60 1.30 15.66
N TYR A 24 37.34 1.93 14.75
CA TYR A 24 38.22 1.23 13.81
C TYR A 24 39.35 0.48 14.54
N SER A 25 39.98 1.11 15.53
CA SER A 25 41.02 0.49 16.35
C SER A 25 40.50 -0.72 17.14
N ASP A 26 39.31 -0.60 17.75
CA ASP A 26 38.65 -1.72 18.44
C ASP A 26 38.27 -2.88 17.50
N PHE A 27 37.92 -2.56 16.25
CA PHE A 27 37.68 -3.56 15.21
C PHE A 27 38.97 -4.27 14.79
N VAL A 28 40.07 -3.54 14.58
CA VAL A 28 41.38 -4.13 14.22
C VAL A 28 41.97 -4.94 15.38
N ALA A 29 41.77 -4.49 16.62
CA ALA A 29 42.19 -5.20 17.83
C ALA A 29 41.35 -6.46 18.14
N GLY A 30 40.34 -6.77 17.31
CA GLY A 30 39.50 -7.95 17.47
C GLY A 30 38.45 -7.86 18.59
N ARG A 31 38.35 -6.72 19.29
CA ARG A 31 37.30 -6.49 20.31
C ARG A 31 35.91 -6.44 19.68
N ILE A 32 35.81 -5.99 18.42
CA ILE A 32 34.59 -6.06 17.63
C ILE A 32 34.74 -7.16 16.58
N ALA A 33 33.96 -8.23 16.73
CA ALA A 33 34.07 -9.45 15.92
C ALA A 33 33.79 -9.25 14.40
N SER A 34 33.25 -8.12 13.97
CA SER A 34 32.87 -7.88 12.57
C SER A 34 32.71 -6.41 12.20
N LEU A 35 32.88 -6.09 10.92
CA LEU A 35 32.72 -4.72 10.41
C LEU A 35 31.27 -4.19 10.59
N ARG A 36 30.25 -5.06 10.50
CA ARG A 36 28.84 -4.66 10.66
C ARG A 36 28.53 -4.09 12.07
N PRO A 37 28.88 -4.76 13.18
CA PRO A 37 28.72 -4.18 14.51
C PRO A 37 29.59 -2.93 14.71
N ALA A 38 30.80 -2.87 14.15
CA ALA A 38 31.63 -1.67 14.21
C ALA A 38 30.94 -0.46 13.55
N LEU A 39 30.34 -0.64 12.37
CA LEU A 39 29.56 0.41 11.69
C LEU A 39 28.27 0.79 12.42
N LYS A 40 27.68 -0.15 13.18
CA LYS A 40 26.51 0.12 14.01
C LYS A 40 26.88 0.98 15.22
N ILE A 41 27.97 0.63 15.91
CA ILE A 41 28.50 1.38 17.06
C ILE A 41 28.90 2.80 16.62
N ALA A 42 29.54 2.92 15.45
CA ALA A 42 29.91 4.20 14.86
C ALA A 42 28.72 5.01 14.28
N GLY A 43 27.49 4.50 14.33
CA GLY A 43 26.31 5.17 13.76
C GLY A 43 26.31 5.29 12.22
N LEU A 44 27.37 4.82 11.55
CA LEU A 44 27.53 4.85 10.08
C LEU A 44 26.51 3.99 9.33
N ARG A 45 25.88 3.04 10.03
CA ARG A 45 24.84 2.20 9.45
C ARG A 45 23.64 2.11 10.38
N PRO A 46 22.49 2.71 10.01
CA PRO A 46 21.27 2.54 10.81
C PRO A 46 20.89 1.07 10.83
N GLU A 47 20.53 0.56 12.02
CA GLU A 47 19.96 -0.77 12.11
C GLU A 47 18.69 -0.80 11.26
N ARG A 48 18.49 -1.89 10.50
CA ARG A 48 17.24 -2.05 9.76
C ARG A 48 16.08 -2.03 10.75
N SER A 49 15.14 -1.11 10.55
CA SER A 49 13.96 -1.06 11.40
C SER A 49 13.18 -2.38 11.32
N GLN A 50 12.41 -2.70 12.37
CA GLN A 50 11.55 -3.90 12.35
C GLN A 50 10.62 -3.90 11.14
N LEU A 51 10.11 -2.73 10.76
CA LEU A 51 9.33 -2.55 9.53
C LEU A 51 10.12 -2.95 8.27
N GLN A 52 11.39 -2.58 8.15
CA GLN A 52 12.23 -2.98 7.02
C GLN A 52 12.52 -4.48 7.03
N LYS A 53 12.65 -5.10 8.21
CA LYS A 53 12.82 -6.55 8.34
C LYS A 53 11.54 -7.26 7.87
N MET A 54 10.37 -6.82 8.34
CA MET A 54 9.07 -7.36 7.93
C MET A 54 8.79 -7.18 6.44
N LYS A 55 9.05 -6.00 5.86
CA LYS A 55 8.93 -5.78 4.40
C LYS A 55 9.81 -6.72 3.58
N ASN A 56 11.04 -6.99 4.04
CA ASN A 56 11.94 -7.92 3.34
C ASN A 56 11.48 -9.38 3.50
N ALA A 57 11.01 -9.76 4.69
CA ALA A 57 10.44 -11.08 4.93
C ALA A 57 9.20 -11.31 4.05
N TRP A 58 8.29 -10.33 4.00
CA TRP A 58 7.10 -10.37 3.15
C TRP A 58 7.42 -10.55 1.66
N LYS A 59 8.42 -9.80 1.15
CA LYS A 59 8.87 -9.94 -0.24
C LYS A 59 9.44 -11.33 -0.55
N LYS A 60 10.07 -11.97 0.43
CA LYS A 60 10.67 -13.31 0.29
C LYS A 60 9.69 -14.45 0.55
N ALA A 61 8.62 -14.19 1.28
CA ALA A 61 7.60 -15.16 1.61
C ALA A 61 6.91 -15.68 0.34
N GLN A 62 6.66 -16.99 0.32
CA GLN A 62 5.87 -17.69 -0.69
C GLN A 62 4.37 -17.39 -0.54
N ASP A 63 3.58 -17.68 -1.57
CA ASP A 63 2.14 -17.35 -1.58
C ASP A 63 1.36 -18.06 -0.47
N ASN A 64 1.74 -19.28 -0.09
CA ASN A 64 1.20 -20.00 1.05
C ASN A 64 1.51 -19.30 2.39
N GLU A 65 2.75 -18.85 2.59
CA GLU A 65 3.17 -18.13 3.80
C GLU A 65 2.45 -16.78 3.94
N ARG A 66 2.23 -16.08 2.82
CA ARG A 66 1.47 -14.83 2.81
C ARG A 66 -0.01 -15.04 3.15
N ARG A 67 -0.61 -16.12 2.65
CA ARG A 67 -2.00 -16.49 2.97
C ARG A 67 -2.14 -16.86 4.44
N ALA A 68 -1.28 -17.73 4.96
CA ALA A 68 -1.28 -18.12 6.36
C ALA A 68 -1.08 -16.90 7.29
N PHE A 69 -0.23 -15.94 6.90
CA PHE A 69 -0.07 -14.68 7.63
C PHE A 69 -1.34 -13.82 7.60
N GLY A 70 -2.06 -13.79 6.47
CA GLY A 70 -3.35 -13.10 6.36
C GLY A 70 -4.44 -13.74 7.24
N GLU A 71 -4.54 -15.07 7.26
CA GLU A 71 -5.47 -15.79 8.14
C GLU A 71 -5.13 -15.59 9.63
N TRP A 72 -3.84 -15.57 9.97
CA TRP A 72 -3.39 -15.21 11.30
C TRP A 72 -3.79 -13.78 11.68
N LEU A 73 -3.64 -12.80 10.77
CA LEU A 73 -4.08 -11.42 11.04
C LEU A 73 -5.57 -11.34 11.35
N LEU A 74 -6.41 -12.03 10.57
CA LEU A 74 -7.87 -12.11 10.83
C LEU A 74 -8.20 -12.77 12.18
N THR A 75 -7.31 -13.64 12.67
CA THR A 75 -7.44 -14.27 14.00
C THR A 75 -6.92 -13.35 15.13
N GLN A 76 -6.02 -12.41 14.81
CA GLN A 76 -5.54 -11.39 15.76
C GLN A 76 -6.53 -10.25 15.95
N GLU A 77 -7.46 -10.06 15.01
CA GLU A 77 -8.68 -9.28 15.22
C GLU A 77 -9.51 -10.03 16.29
N SER A 78 -9.19 -9.83 17.57
CA SER A 78 -10.02 -10.32 18.67
C SER A 78 -11.49 -9.95 18.42
N PRO A 79 -12.45 -10.77 18.84
CA PRO A 79 -13.87 -10.46 18.70
C PRO A 79 -14.23 -9.33 19.65
N VAL A 80 -13.85 -8.10 19.30
CA VAL A 80 -14.54 -6.91 19.75
C VAL A 80 -15.92 -7.04 19.15
N SER A 81 -16.87 -7.39 20.02
CA SER A 81 -18.32 -7.34 19.86
C SER A 81 -18.71 -6.90 18.45
N ALA A 82 -19.15 -7.86 17.63
CA ALA A 82 -19.85 -7.55 16.40
C ALA A 82 -20.86 -6.43 16.71
N PRO A 83 -20.77 -5.25 16.06
CA PRO A 83 -21.92 -4.39 15.97
C PRO A 83 -23.03 -5.25 15.35
N PRO A 84 -24.31 -5.08 15.75
CA PRO A 84 -25.40 -5.84 15.17
C PRO A 84 -25.28 -5.73 13.66
N ALA A 85 -25.35 -6.87 12.97
CA ALA A 85 -25.22 -6.99 11.53
C ALA A 85 -25.88 -5.79 10.85
N GLU A 86 -25.06 -4.81 10.46
CA GLU A 86 -25.54 -3.72 9.64
C GLU A 86 -25.97 -4.36 8.32
N PRO A 87 -27.15 -4.01 7.81
CA PRO A 87 -27.72 -4.71 6.68
C PRO A 87 -26.77 -4.58 5.50
N ALA A 88 -26.42 -5.73 4.93
CA ALA A 88 -25.93 -5.96 3.58
C ALA A 88 -24.91 -4.95 3.03
N ALA A 89 -23.69 -5.43 2.80
CA ALA A 89 -22.97 -5.12 1.57
C ALA A 89 -23.04 -3.66 1.10
N ARG A 90 -22.70 -2.69 1.96
CA ARG A 90 -22.24 -1.39 1.48
C ARG A 90 -20.93 -1.66 0.75
N ALA A 91 -21.07 -1.98 -0.54
CA ALA A 91 -19.99 -2.39 -1.41
C ALA A 91 -18.81 -1.45 -1.15
N LEU A 92 -17.66 -2.00 -0.77
CA LEU A 92 -16.44 -1.23 -0.62
C LEU A 92 -16.07 -0.69 -2.01
N ILE A 93 -16.63 0.48 -2.33
CA ILE A 93 -16.52 1.16 -3.62
C ILE A 93 -15.11 1.75 -3.80
N ALA A 94 -14.39 1.94 -2.70
CA ALA A 94 -13.01 2.40 -2.69
C ALA A 94 -12.18 1.76 -1.56
N ASN A 95 -10.89 1.51 -1.84
CA ASN A 95 -9.88 1.20 -0.85
C ASN A 95 -9.17 2.51 -0.52
N GLY A 96 -9.66 3.18 0.53
CA GLY A 96 -9.26 4.54 0.88
C GLY A 96 -9.69 5.56 -0.19
N ARG A 97 -8.72 6.14 -0.91
CA ARG A 97 -8.96 7.14 -1.96
C ARG A 97 -9.01 6.57 -3.37
N TYR A 98 -8.84 5.27 -3.54
CA TYR A 98 -8.73 4.62 -4.85
C TYR A 98 -9.96 3.75 -5.09
N LEU A 99 -10.59 3.87 -6.26
CA LEU A 99 -11.68 2.99 -6.65
C LEU A 99 -11.17 1.55 -6.80
N LEU A 100 -11.98 0.59 -6.35
CA LEU A 100 -11.69 -0.81 -6.62
C LEU A 100 -11.86 -1.10 -8.11
N PRO A 101 -11.10 -2.06 -8.67
CA PRO A 101 -11.28 -2.48 -10.05
C PRO A 101 -12.69 -3.03 -10.32
N GLU A 102 -13.31 -3.70 -9.33
CA GLU A 102 -14.70 -4.18 -9.43
C GLU A 102 -15.70 -3.02 -9.52
N THR A 103 -15.50 -1.97 -8.74
CA THR A 103 -16.33 -0.76 -8.79
C THR A 103 -16.20 -0.04 -10.12
N ILE A 104 -15.00 0.03 -10.70
CA ILE A 104 -14.81 0.62 -12.03
C ILE A 104 -15.62 -0.16 -13.07
N PHE A 105 -15.63 -1.50 -12.99
CA PHE A 105 -16.42 -2.35 -13.87
C PHE A 105 -17.94 -2.15 -13.71
N ASP A 106 -18.43 -2.04 -12.48
CA ASP A 106 -19.84 -1.72 -12.19
C ASP A 106 -20.23 -0.36 -12.80
N ILE A 107 -19.41 0.67 -12.62
CA ILE A 107 -19.63 2.01 -13.17
C ILE A 107 -19.63 1.96 -14.70
N GLU A 108 -18.67 1.28 -15.33
CA GLU A 108 -18.64 1.11 -16.79
C GLU A 108 -19.87 0.39 -17.33
N THR A 109 -20.38 -0.59 -16.58
CA THR A 109 -21.59 -1.35 -16.96
C THR A 109 -22.82 -0.45 -16.92
N ILE A 110 -23.00 0.32 -15.85
CA ILE A 110 -24.11 1.28 -15.71
C ILE A 110 -24.00 2.37 -16.79
N MET A 111 -22.79 2.89 -17.04
CA MET A 111 -22.54 3.88 -18.09
C MET A 111 -22.89 3.35 -19.48
N LYS A 112 -22.49 2.12 -19.83
CA LYS A 112 -22.81 1.50 -21.12
C LYS A 112 -24.31 1.24 -21.27
N ALA A 113 -24.96 0.75 -20.21
CA ALA A 113 -26.40 0.47 -20.22
C ALA A 113 -27.24 1.73 -20.48
N ARG A 114 -26.76 2.90 -20.03
CA ARG A 114 -27.49 4.18 -20.16
C ARG A 114 -26.91 5.14 -21.19
N GLY A 115 -25.81 4.79 -21.86
CA GLY A 115 -25.13 5.67 -22.82
C GLY A 115 -24.55 6.95 -22.20
N MET A 116 -24.16 6.91 -20.92
CA MET A 116 -23.65 8.07 -20.18
C MET A 116 -22.13 8.20 -20.28
N THR A 117 -21.63 9.44 -20.32
CA THR A 117 -20.19 9.70 -20.23
C THR A 117 -19.76 9.94 -18.77
N PRO A 118 -18.46 9.80 -18.42
CA PRO A 118 -17.98 10.10 -17.07
C PRO A 118 -18.27 11.53 -16.61
N SER A 119 -18.40 12.46 -17.56
CA SER A 119 -18.77 13.85 -17.29
C SER A 119 -20.24 13.99 -16.89
N ASP A 120 -21.12 13.17 -17.47
CA ASP A 120 -22.55 13.16 -17.15
C ASP A 120 -22.77 12.56 -15.76
N VAL A 121 -22.03 11.50 -15.41
CA VAL A 121 -22.05 10.91 -14.06
C VAL A 121 -21.60 11.94 -13.02
N MET A 122 -20.54 12.70 -13.30
CA MET A 122 -20.10 13.79 -12.43
C MET A 122 -21.16 14.90 -12.31
N GLN A 123 -21.87 15.21 -13.39
CA GLN A 123 -22.95 16.19 -13.38
C GLN A 123 -24.16 15.73 -12.55
N GLU A 124 -24.57 14.46 -12.66
CA GLU A 124 -25.65 13.89 -11.84
C GLU A 124 -25.33 13.87 -10.35
N MET A 125 -24.06 13.65 -10.01
CA MET A 125 -23.57 13.72 -8.64
C MET A 125 -23.43 15.17 -8.11
N GLY A 126 -23.76 16.19 -8.91
CA GLY A 126 -23.66 17.60 -8.52
C GLY A 126 -22.25 18.19 -8.61
N PHE A 127 -21.33 17.55 -9.32
CA PHE A 127 -20.02 18.09 -9.65
C PHE A 127 -20.02 18.76 -11.03
N GLY A 128 -18.96 19.52 -11.34
CA GLY A 128 -18.88 20.24 -12.62
C GLY A 128 -18.76 19.27 -13.80
N ARG A 129 -19.48 19.53 -14.89
CA ARG A 129 -19.41 18.72 -16.13
C ARG A 129 -18.00 18.66 -16.76
N ASN A 130 -17.14 19.62 -16.43
CA ASN A 130 -15.74 19.66 -16.84
C ASN A 130 -14.77 18.97 -15.87
N ASP A 131 -15.26 18.40 -14.76
CA ASP A 131 -14.41 17.70 -13.81
C ASP A 131 -13.97 16.34 -14.35
N ARG A 132 -12.77 16.30 -14.92
CA ARG A 132 -12.13 15.08 -15.46
C ARG A 132 -11.63 14.13 -14.38
N THR A 133 -12.09 14.29 -13.14
CA THR A 133 -11.59 13.57 -11.96
C THR A 133 -11.98 12.09 -12.02
N LEU A 134 -13.26 11.80 -12.35
CA LEU A 134 -13.74 10.44 -12.54
C LEU A 134 -13.05 9.76 -13.74
N LEU A 135 -12.94 10.48 -14.88
CA LEU A 135 -12.22 10.00 -16.05
C LEU A 135 -10.76 9.62 -15.73
N LYS A 136 -10.04 10.48 -14.98
CA LYS A 136 -8.66 10.19 -14.54
C LYS A 136 -8.61 9.04 -13.53
N ALA A 137 -9.61 8.88 -12.67
CA ALA A 137 -9.66 7.79 -11.71
C ALA A 137 -9.84 6.45 -12.41
N MET A 138 -10.73 6.37 -13.41
CA MET A 138 -10.94 5.15 -14.21
C MET A 138 -9.72 4.85 -15.09
N ALA A 139 -9.20 5.85 -15.83
CA ALA A 139 -8.11 5.62 -16.80
C ALA A 139 -6.73 5.44 -16.17
N ARG A 140 -6.45 6.12 -15.04
CA ARG A 140 -5.11 6.16 -14.43
C ARG A 140 -5.07 5.66 -12.99
N LYS A 141 -6.17 5.10 -12.47
CA LYS A 141 -6.29 4.63 -11.06
C LYS A 141 -5.82 5.69 -10.06
N THR A 142 -6.21 6.94 -10.31
CA THR A 142 -5.79 8.09 -9.50
C THR A 142 -6.69 8.27 -8.28
N SER A 143 -6.14 8.91 -7.25
CA SER A 143 -6.85 9.17 -5.99
C SER A 143 -8.00 10.15 -6.20
N LEU A 144 -9.19 9.79 -5.70
CA LEU A 144 -10.37 10.65 -5.66
C LEU A 144 -10.46 11.39 -4.32
N ARG A 145 -11.17 12.53 -4.33
CA ARG A 145 -11.57 13.23 -3.11
C ARG A 145 -12.68 12.42 -2.41
N LEU A 146 -12.67 12.40 -1.08
CA LEU A 146 -13.64 11.63 -0.27
C LEU A 146 -15.10 11.97 -0.62
N LYS A 147 -15.42 13.26 -0.81
CA LYS A 147 -16.75 13.70 -1.26
C LYS A 147 -17.21 13.07 -2.58
N VAL A 148 -16.29 12.86 -3.53
CA VAL A 148 -16.61 12.23 -4.82
C VAL A 148 -16.86 10.73 -4.64
N ILE A 149 -16.13 10.09 -3.72
CA ILE A 149 -16.32 8.67 -3.42
C ILE A 149 -17.67 8.43 -2.74
N GLU A 150 -18.07 9.28 -1.79
CA GLU A 150 -19.38 9.18 -1.13
C GLU A 150 -20.53 9.39 -2.13
N ALA A 151 -20.46 10.45 -2.94
CA ALA A 151 -21.46 10.72 -3.97
C ALA A 151 -21.53 9.60 -5.01
N LEU A 152 -20.38 9.06 -5.41
CA LEU A 152 -20.32 7.92 -6.33
C LEU A 152 -20.90 6.65 -5.71
N GLY A 153 -20.71 6.46 -4.39
CA GLY A 153 -21.32 5.35 -3.67
C GLY A 153 -22.84 5.39 -3.71
N GLN A 154 -23.41 6.56 -3.39
CA GLN A 154 -24.86 6.79 -3.46
C GLN A 154 -25.40 6.68 -4.89
N TRP A 155 -24.64 7.18 -5.88
CA TRP A 155 -25.02 7.08 -7.29
C TRP A 155 -25.06 5.61 -7.74
N ILE A 156 -24.04 4.82 -7.42
CA ILE A 156 -24.01 3.38 -7.75
C ILE A 156 -25.20 2.66 -7.11
N GLU A 157 -25.49 2.91 -5.83
CA GLU A 157 -26.59 2.26 -5.11
C GLU A 157 -27.96 2.62 -5.70
N SER A 158 -28.14 3.89 -6.07
CA SER A 158 -29.36 4.38 -6.74
C SER A 158 -29.56 3.77 -8.14
N HIS A 159 -28.48 3.32 -8.78
CA HIS A 159 -28.51 2.78 -10.15
C HIS A 159 -28.43 1.26 -10.21
N LYS A 160 -27.93 0.59 -9.17
CA LYS A 160 -27.87 -0.87 -9.04
C LYS A 160 -29.24 -1.53 -9.01
N ASP A 161 -30.27 -0.84 -8.51
CA ASP A 161 -31.65 -1.33 -8.48
C ASP A 161 -32.26 -1.48 -9.91
N THR A 162 -31.67 -0.82 -10.90
CA THR A 162 -32.17 -0.81 -12.29
C THR A 162 -31.45 -1.77 -13.24
N VAL A 163 -30.41 -2.47 -12.76
CA VAL A 163 -29.69 -3.46 -13.56
C VAL A 163 -30.04 -4.85 -13.02
N PRO A 164 -30.85 -5.65 -13.73
CA PRO A 164 -31.13 -7.02 -13.29
C PRO A 164 -29.82 -7.80 -13.22
N LYS A 165 -29.57 -8.36 -12.03
CA LYS A 165 -28.44 -9.24 -11.72
C LYS A 165 -28.49 -10.46 -12.66
N PRO A 166 -27.40 -10.81 -13.37
CA PRO A 166 -27.34 -12.02 -14.19
C PRO A 166 -27.40 -13.30 -13.34
#